data_AF-A0A1W1V7C1-F1
#
_entry.id   AF-A0A1W1V7C1-F1
#
_cell.length_a   1.000
_cell.length_b   1.000
_cell.length_c   1.000
_cell.angle_alpha   90.00
_cell.angle_beta   90.00
_cell.angle_gamma   90.00
#
_symmetry.space_group_name_H-M   'P 1'
#
loop_
_entity.id
_entity.type
_entity.pdbx_description
1 polymer ?
#
loop_
_entity_poly.entity_id
_entity_poly.type
_entity_poly.pdbx_seq_one_letter_code
_entity_poly.pdbx_strand_id
1 'polypeptide(L)'
;MAQLQRLVSAYLDIAEDMANRQIPMTMADWETRLNRFLEFTDRAVLQDAGKITAEIAKAHALSEFEKYRVVQDRLFESDFDRFLKQ
;
A
#
# COMPACT_ATOMS: atom_id res chain seq x y z
N MET A 1 -5.61 13.40 -6.24
CA MET A 1 -4.80 12.74 -5.19
C MET A 1 -5.63 12.16 -4.04
N ALA A 2 -6.50 12.93 -3.37
CA ALA A 2 -7.24 12.46 -2.19
C ALA A 2 -8.16 11.24 -2.38
N GLN A 3 -8.67 10.99 -3.59
CA GLN A 3 -9.57 9.86 -3.84
C GLN A 3 -8.86 8.51 -3.90
N LEU A 4 -7.65 8.46 -4.48
CA LEU A 4 -6.83 7.24 -4.50
C LEU A 4 -6.34 6.91 -3.10
N GLN A 5 -5.88 7.92 -2.37
CA GLN A 5 -5.41 7.75 -0.99
C GLN A 5 -6.51 7.18 -0.09
N ARG A 6 -7.75 7.69 -0.19
CA ARG A 6 -8.91 7.16 0.55
C ARG A 6 -9.21 5.70 0.22
N LEU A 7 -9.06 5.32 -1.05
CA LEU A 7 -9.29 3.95 -1.50
C LEU A 7 -8.23 2.99 -0.97
N VAL A 8 -6.96 3.40 -1.03
CA VAL A 8 -5.84 2.62 -0.50
C VAL A 8 -5.97 2.46 1.02
N SER A 9 -6.25 3.55 1.74
CA SER A 9 -6.47 3.49 3.19
C SER A 9 -7.62 2.54 3.56
N ALA A 10 -8.78 2.68 2.92
CA ALA A 10 -9.92 1.79 3.19
C ALA A 10 -9.61 0.31 2.93
N TYR A 11 -8.81 0.00 1.90
CA TYR A 11 -8.37 -1.37 1.65
C TYR A 11 -7.40 -1.89 2.72
N LEU A 12 -6.46 -1.05 3.17
CA LEU A 12 -5.52 -1.40 4.22
C LEU A 12 -6.22 -1.61 5.58
N ASP A 13 -7.22 -0.79 5.91
CA ASP A 13 -8.01 -0.96 7.14
C ASP A 13 -8.73 -2.32 7.18
N ILE A 14 -9.27 -2.76 6.03
CA ILE A 14 -9.90 -4.09 5.89
C ILE A 14 -8.86 -5.20 6.04
N ALA A 15 -7.66 -5.01 5.49
CA ALA A 15 -6.58 -5.98 5.62
C ALA A 15 -6.09 -6.10 7.07
N GLU A 16 -6.00 -4.97 7.78
CA GLU A 16 -5.64 -4.91 9.19
C GLU A 16 -6.67 -5.60 10.08
N ASP A 17 -7.98 -5.39 9.87
CA ASP A 17 -9.04 -6.11 10.59
C ASP A 17 -8.88 -7.63 10.46
N MET A 18 -8.61 -8.12 9.24
CA MET A 18 -8.45 -9.55 9.01
C MET A 18 -7.19 -10.13 9.65
N ALA A 19 -6.08 -9.36 9.65
CA ALA A 19 -4.87 -9.74 10.36
C ALA A 19 -5.11 -9.79 11.87
N ASN A 20 -5.80 -8.80 12.44
CA ASN A 20 -6.18 -8.76 13.86
C ASN A 20 -7.08 -9.93 14.26
N ARG A 21 -7.96 -10.36 13.35
CA ARG A 21 -8.86 -11.51 13.53
C ARG A 21 -8.19 -12.86 13.26
N GLN A 22 -6.89 -12.87 12.96
CA GLN A 22 -6.10 -14.07 12.69
C GLN A 22 -6.70 -14.93 11.56
N ILE A 23 -7.29 -14.28 10.55
CA ILE A 23 -7.80 -14.99 9.37
C ILE A 23 -6.60 -15.25 8.46
N PRO A 24 -6.14 -16.50 8.30
CA PRO A 24 -5.02 -16.79 7.40
C PRO A 24 -5.46 -16.54 5.96
N MET A 25 -4.66 -15.79 5.21
CA MET A 25 -4.93 -15.44 3.82
C MET A 25 -3.67 -15.67 2.98
N THR A 26 -3.84 -16.25 1.81
CA THR A 26 -2.78 -16.38 0.82
C THR A 26 -2.72 -15.13 -0.07
N MET A 27 -1.61 -14.94 -0.79
CA MET A 27 -1.50 -13.84 -1.76
C MET A 27 -2.56 -13.90 -2.87
N ALA A 28 -3.02 -15.10 -3.24
CA ALA A 28 -4.11 -15.28 -4.21
C ALA A 28 -5.48 -14.85 -3.65
N ASP A 29 -5.71 -15.06 -2.34
CA ASP A 29 -6.93 -14.59 -1.69
C ASP A 29 -7.00 -13.06 -1.65
N TRP A 30 -5.85 -12.42 -1.41
CA TRP A 30 -5.72 -10.97 -1.46
C TRP A 30 -6.01 -10.39 -2.85
N GLU A 31 -5.49 -11.02 -3.91
CA GLU A 31 -5.78 -10.63 -5.29
C GLU A 31 -7.29 -10.69 -5.59
N THR A 32 -7.93 -11.80 -5.25
CA THR A 32 -9.37 -12.00 -5.48
C THR A 32 -10.20 -10.95 -4.73
N ARG A 33 -9.82 -10.62 -3.49
CA ARG A 33 -10.50 -9.60 -2.69
C ARG A 33 -10.28 -8.19 -3.22
N LEU A 34 -9.07 -7.86 -3.66
CA LEU A 34 -8.76 -6.57 -4.25
C LEU A 34 -9.60 -6.33 -5.51
N ASN A 35 -9.71 -7.34 -6.37
CA ASN A 35 -10.53 -7.25 -7.58
C ASN A 35 -12.00 -6.98 -7.24
N ARG A 36 -12.58 -7.73 -6.28
CA ARG A 36 -13.95 -7.48 -5.80
C ARG A 36 -14.12 -6.10 -5.19
N PHE A 37 -13.14 -5.64 -4.40
CA PHE A 37 -13.18 -4.31 -3.79
C PHE A 37 -13.18 -3.19 -4.84
N LEU A 38 -12.41 -3.34 -5.91
CA LEU A 38 -12.43 -2.41 -7.04
C LEU A 38 -13.81 -2.39 -7.74
N GLU A 39 -14.41 -3.56 -7.98
CA GLU A 39 -15.78 -3.66 -8.51
C GLU A 39 -16.80 -2.95 -7.62
N PHE A 40 -16.74 -3.16 -6.29
CA PHE A 40 -17.63 -2.50 -5.33
C PHE A 40 -17.47 -0.98 -5.25
N THR A 41 -16.33 -0.44 -5.69
CA THR A 41 -16.08 1.01 -5.70
C THR A 41 -16.38 1.64 -7.07
N ASP A 42 -17.13 0.93 -7.93
CA ASP A 42 -17.45 1.30 -9.32
C ASP A 42 -16.19 1.59 -10.16
N ARG A 43 -15.09 0.88 -9.89
CA ARG A 43 -13.84 1.01 -10.62
C ARG A 43 -13.63 -0.21 -11.51
N ALA A 44 -13.22 0.04 -12.74
CA ALA A 44 -12.87 -1.02 -13.67
C ALA A 44 -11.67 -1.83 -13.13
N VAL A 45 -11.88 -3.13 -12.97
CA VAL A 45 -10.80 -4.09 -12.75
C VAL A 45 -10.05 -4.26 -14.07
N LEU A 46 -8.72 -4.20 -14.02
CA LEU A 46 -7.87 -4.44 -15.18
C LEU A 46 -8.00 -5.92 -15.55
N GLN A 47 -8.65 -6.22 -16.68
CA GLN A 47 -8.85 -7.59 -17.17
C GLN A 47 -7.55 -8.20 -17.77
N ASP A 48 -6.64 -7.33 -18.21
CA ASP A 48 -5.34 -7.68 -18.79
C ASP A 48 -4.22 -6.95 -18.05
N ALA A 49 -2.95 -7.30 -18.33
CA ALA A 49 -1.76 -6.65 -17.76
C ALA A 49 -1.63 -5.13 -18.07
N GLY A 50 -2.61 -4.54 -18.77
CA GLY A 50 -2.60 -3.15 -19.20
C GLY A 50 -1.50 -2.86 -20.22
N LYS A 51 -1.20 -1.59 -20.43
CA LYS A 51 -0.10 -1.12 -21.28
C LYS A 51 1.19 -0.87 -20.50
N ILE A 52 1.15 -0.95 -19.18
CA ILE A 52 2.25 -0.59 -18.29
C ILE A 52 2.88 -1.88 -17.80
N THR A 53 4.11 -2.15 -18.24
CA THR A 53 4.87 -3.32 -17.81
C THR A 53 5.28 -3.19 -16.35
N ALA A 54 5.49 -4.34 -15.69
CA ALA A 54 5.95 -4.40 -14.30
C ALA A 54 7.25 -3.60 -14.06
N GLU A 55 8.12 -3.50 -15.07
CA GLU A 55 9.34 -2.68 -15.02
C GLU A 55 9.04 -1.19 -14.85
N ILE A 56 8.06 -0.65 -15.59
CA ILE A 56 7.69 0.77 -15.51
C ILE A 56 7.07 1.07 -14.14
N ALA A 57 6.21 0.18 -13.64
CA ALA A 57 5.62 0.30 -12.31
C ALA A 57 6.69 0.27 -11.21
N LYS A 58 7.69 -0.62 -11.32
CA LYS A 58 8.80 -0.74 -10.38
C LYS A 58 9.70 0.50 -10.40
N ALA A 59 10.05 1.00 -11.59
CA ALA A 59 10.83 2.21 -11.74
C ALA A 59 10.12 3.42 -11.12
N HIS A 60 8.81 3.54 -11.34
CA HIS A 60 8.00 4.61 -10.75
C HIS A 60 7.93 4.48 -9.21
N ALA A 61 7.67 3.28 -8.68
CA ALA A 61 7.63 3.04 -7.25
C ALA A 61 8.96 3.36 -6.55
N LEU A 62 10.10 2.97 -7.16
CA LEU A 62 11.42 3.26 -6.63
C LEU A 62 11.73 4.77 -6.65
N SER A 63 11.38 5.46 -7.73
CA SER A 63 11.57 6.92 -7.84
C SER A 63 10.78 7.70 -6.79
N GLU A 64 9.51 7.31 -6.56
CA GLU A 64 8.69 7.93 -5.51
C GLU A 64 9.18 7.56 -4.10
N PHE A 65 9.63 6.32 -3.90
CA PHE A 65 10.22 5.88 -2.64
C PHE A 65 11.48 6.67 -2.27
N GLU A 66 12.38 6.93 -3.22
CA GLU A 66 13.59 7.73 -2.95
C GLU A 66 13.25 9.15 -2.50
N LYS A 67 12.23 9.78 -3.09
CA LYS A 67 11.75 11.11 -2.69
C LYS A 67 11.21 11.09 -1.26
N TYR A 68 10.38 10.10 -0.92
CA TYR A 68 9.78 9.98 0.41
C TYR A 68 10.80 9.57 1.48
N ARG A 69 11.75 8.69 1.15
CA ARG A 69 12.81 8.24 2.07
C ARG A 69 13.63 9.41 2.61
N VAL A 70 14.02 10.37 1.77
CA VAL A 70 14.79 11.54 2.22
C VAL A 70 14.00 12.40 3.21
N VAL A 71 12.67 12.48 3.06
CA VAL A 71 11.81 13.20 4.01
C VAL A 71 11.67 12.41 5.31
N GLN A 72 11.48 11.09 5.21
CA GLN A 72 11.37 10.21 6.37
C GLN A 72 12.66 10.21 7.19
N ASP A 73 13.83 10.07 6.57
CA ASP A 73 15.13 10.07 7.26
C ASP A 73 15.39 11.39 8.00
N ARG A 74 14.89 12.51 7.49
CA ARG A 74 15.02 13.82 8.18
C ARG A 74 14.12 13.94 9.42
N LEU A 75 13.01 13.23 9.44
CA LEU A 75 12.05 13.22 10.55
C LEU A 75 12.23 11.99 11.45
N PHE A 76 13.16 11.10 11.10
CA PHE A 76 13.42 9.88 11.85
C PHE A 76 14.19 10.21 13.11
N GLU A 77 13.54 10.04 14.26
CA GLU A 77 14.18 10.04 15.57
C GLU A 77 14.20 8.59 16.05
N SER A 78 15.41 8.03 16.20
CA SER A 78 15.59 6.65 16.64
C SER A 78 15.05 6.48 18.07
N ASP A 79 14.45 5.33 18.34
CA ASP A 79 14.01 4.94 19.68
C ASP A 79 15.16 5.03 20.71
N PHE A 80 16.40 4.83 20.23
CA PHE A 80 17.63 4.99 21.01
C PHE A 80 17.96 6.45 21.32
N ASP A 81 17.81 7.36 20.34
CA ASP A 81 18.03 8.79 20.52
C ASP A 81 16.98 9.40 21.47
N ARG A 82 15.75 8.88 21.40
CA ARG A 82 14.67 9.26 22.33
C ARG A 82 14.93 8.76 23.75
N PHE A 83 15.53 7.58 23.92
CA PHE A 83 15.93 7.03 25.21
C PHE A 83 17.07 7.83 25.86
N LEU A 84 18.04 8.31 25.08
CA LEU A 84 19.17 9.11 25.57
C LEU A 84 18.79 10.55 25.99
N LYS A 85 17.61 11.05 25.57
CA LYS A 85 17.10 12.38 25.93
C LYS A 85 16.26 12.41 27.22
N GLN A 86 16.03 11.26 27.86
CA GLN A 86 15.37 11.12 29.18
C GLN A 86 16.39 11.19 30.32
#